data_AF-A0A0V1AWD9-F1
#
_entry.id   AF-A0A0V1AWD9-F1
#
_cell.length_a   1.000
_cell.length_b   1.000
_cell.length_c   1.000
_cell.angle_alpha   90.00
_cell.angle_beta   90.00
_cell.angle_gamma   90.00
#
_symmetry.space_group_name_H-M   'P 1'
#
loop_
_entity.id
_entity.type
_entity.pdbx_description
1 polymer ?
#
loop_
_entity_poly.entity_id
_entity_poly.type
_entity_poly.pdbx_seq_one_letter_code
_entity_poly.pdbx_strand_id
1 'polypeptide(L)'
;MAENLHLVSNERGNYNLIHEGRVYNLKRTNMADKQWACRRVKKGCRGSIHTNLDVDARRAAEEMKTVPQIYHEEVSSASADLETADQFPTYKSVKTAMYRKRAQKFPRLPPTRQ
;
A
#
# COMPACT_ATOMS: atom_id res chain seq x y z
N MET A 1 12.04 9.40 27.64
CA MET A 1 10.70 9.10 28.19
C MET A 1 9.79 10.26 27.81
N ALA A 2 8.94 10.08 26.80
CA ALA A 2 8.07 11.12 26.26
C ALA A 2 6.62 10.63 26.30
N GLU A 3 6.10 10.40 27.50
CA GLU A 3 4.94 9.51 27.66
C GLU A 3 3.57 10.20 27.61
N ASN A 4 3.47 11.53 27.47
CA ASN A 4 2.18 12.24 27.50
C ASN A 4 2.02 13.31 26.41
N LEU A 5 2.30 12.96 25.15
CA LEU A 5 2.07 13.82 23.97
C LEU A 5 0.82 13.35 23.20
N HIS A 6 -0.25 14.14 23.23
CA HIS A 6 -1.49 13.83 22.51
C HIS A 6 -1.67 14.76 21.29
N LEU A 7 -1.81 14.19 20.10
CA LEU A 7 -2.08 14.93 18.87
C LEU A 7 -3.58 14.89 18.58
N VAL A 8 -4.21 16.05 18.44
CA VAL A 8 -5.64 16.20 18.14
C VAL A 8 -5.81 16.89 16.79
N SER A 9 -6.45 16.23 15.84
CA SER A 9 -6.87 16.84 14.57
C SER A 9 -8.13 17.68 14.77
N ASN A 10 -8.23 18.81 14.09
CA ASN A 10 -9.45 19.62 14.04
C ASN A 10 -10.23 19.40 12.73
N GLU A 11 -11.48 19.85 12.70
CA GLU A 11 -12.38 19.78 11.52
C GLU A 11 -11.84 20.54 10.29
N ARG A 12 -10.87 21.44 10.49
CA ARG A 12 -10.18 22.21 9.43
C ARG A 12 -8.91 21.53 8.92
N GLY A 13 -8.63 20.29 9.34
CA GLY A 13 -7.45 19.53 8.93
C GLY A 13 -6.13 19.96 9.59
N ASN A 14 -6.17 20.83 10.61
CA ASN A 14 -5.00 21.23 11.38
C ASN A 14 -4.82 20.34 12.62
N TYR A 15 -3.56 20.20 13.07
CA TYR A 15 -3.22 19.43 14.26
C TYR A 15 -2.90 20.36 15.44
N ASN A 16 -3.34 19.98 16.63
CA ASN A 16 -2.99 20.57 17.90
C ASN A 16 -2.27 19.53 18.77
N LEU A 17 -1.19 19.94 19.44
CA LEU A 17 -0.47 19.09 20.38
C LEU A 17 -0.87 19.45 21.80
N ILE A 18 -1.26 18.45 22.59
CA ILE A 18 -1.61 18.58 24.00
C ILE A 18 -0.53 17.89 24.83
N HIS A 19 0.07 18.63 25.74
CA HIS A 19 1.10 18.14 26.67
C HIS A 19 0.90 18.81 28.03
N GLU A 20 0.86 18.03 29.10
CA GLU A 20 0.65 18.54 30.48
C GLU A 20 -0.60 19.45 30.62
N GLY A 21 -1.68 19.12 29.91
CA GLY A 21 -2.91 19.94 29.91
C GLY A 21 -2.78 21.30 29.20
N ARG A 22 -1.68 21.56 28.50
CA ARG A 22 -1.49 22.77 27.66
C ARG A 22 -1.65 22.44 26.18
N VAL A 23 -2.23 23.38 25.44
CA VAL A 23 -2.45 23.27 23.99
C VAL A 23 -1.35 24.04 23.24
N TYR A 24 -0.70 23.35 22.31
CA TYR A 24 0.32 23.86 21.42
C TYR A 24 -0.16 23.82 19.98
N ASN A 25 0.03 24.92 19.26
CA ASN A 25 -0.33 25.04 17.86
C ASN A 25 0.90 24.82 17.00
N LEU A 26 0.73 24.13 15.88
CA LEU A 26 1.77 23.97 14.89
C LEU A 26 2.10 25.33 14.26
N LYS A 27 3.36 25.77 14.35
CA LYS A 27 3.80 27.06 13.78
C LYS A 27 4.77 26.90 12.62
N ARG A 28 5.66 25.91 12.68
CA ARG A 28 6.54 25.58 11.56
C ARG A 28 6.48 24.10 11.26
N THR A 29 6.42 23.79 9.99
CA THR A 29 6.60 22.45 9.43
C THR A 29 7.74 22.53 8.43
N ASN A 30 8.97 22.31 8.90
CA ASN A 30 10.02 21.89 7.96
C ASN A 30 9.77 20.42 7.62
N MET A 31 10.34 19.91 6.52
CA MET A 31 10.13 18.50 6.11
C MET A 31 10.49 17.50 7.21
N ALA A 32 11.49 17.81 8.05
CA ALA A 32 11.92 16.97 9.17
C ALA A 32 11.45 17.45 10.56
N ASP A 33 11.22 18.75 10.73
CA ASP A 33 11.01 19.36 12.05
C ASP A 33 9.66 20.07 12.14
N LYS A 34 8.83 19.63 13.10
CA LYS A 34 7.61 20.34 13.47
C LYS A 34 7.83 21.11 14.78
N GLN A 35 7.65 22.42 14.71
CA GLN A 35 7.70 23.31 15.87
C GLN A 35 6.28 23.64 16.35
N TRP A 36 6.01 23.30 17.60
CA TRP A 36 4.76 23.53 18.31
C TRP A 36 4.94 24.65 19.32
N ALA A 37 4.13 25.70 19.24
CA ALA A 37 4.20 26.82 20.16
C ALA A 37 2.95 26.84 21.05
N CYS A 38 3.15 27.01 22.35
CA CYS A 38 2.07 27.06 23.31
C CYS A 38 1.14 28.23 23.03
N ARG A 39 -0.18 27.99 23.09
CA ARG A 39 -1.17 29.05 22.95
C ARG A 39 -1.08 29.97 24.16
N ARG A 40 -0.80 31.26 23.94
CA ARG A 40 -0.79 32.25 25.03
C ARG A 40 -2.21 32.41 25.58
N VAL A 41 -2.39 32.09 26.86
CA VAL A 41 -3.53 32.54 27.66
C VAL A 41 -3.02 33.65 28.60
N LYS A 42 -3.91 34.47 29.16
CA LYS A 42 -3.66 35.75 29.88
C LYS A 42 -2.43 35.78 30.83
N LYS A 43 -1.98 34.64 31.37
CA LYS A 43 -0.67 34.47 32.01
C LYS A 43 0.25 33.70 31.05
N GLY A 44 1.15 34.41 30.39
CA GLY A 44 1.84 33.97 29.18
C GLY A 44 2.44 32.56 29.22
N CYS A 45 2.06 31.74 28.24
CA CYS A 45 2.72 30.48 27.98
C CYS A 45 3.95 30.70 27.07
N ARG A 46 5.13 30.23 27.50
CA ARG A 46 6.42 30.36 26.77
C ARG A 46 7.04 29.00 26.41
N GLY A 47 6.22 27.96 26.25
CA GLY A 47 6.70 26.63 25.83
C GLY A 47 6.75 26.49 24.32
N SER A 48 7.84 25.90 23.81
CA SER A 48 7.93 25.37 22.45
C SER A 48 8.34 23.90 22.50
N ILE A 49 7.62 23.04 21.79
CA ILE A 49 7.96 21.62 21.65
C ILE A 49 8.39 21.41 20.20
N HIS A 50 9.52 20.74 20.00
CA HIS A 50 9.96 20.28 18.69
C HIS A 50 9.72 18.78 18.63
N THR A 51 9.04 18.32 17.58
CA THR A 51 8.87 16.89 17.34
C THR A 51 9.50 16.56 16.00
N ASN A 52 10.44 15.62 16.01
CA ASN A 52 10.87 14.88 14.82
C ASN A 52 9.78 13.84 14.54
N LEU A 53 8.58 14.32 14.22
CA LEU A 53 7.54 13.47 13.69
C LEU A 53 7.90 13.30 12.23
N ASP A 54 8.72 12.28 11.93
CA ASP A 54 8.75 11.67 10.61
C ASP A 54 7.30 11.28 10.32
N VAL A 55 6.59 12.16 9.62
CA VAL A 55 5.16 12.01 9.29
C VAL A 55 4.97 10.73 8.47
N ASP A 56 6.02 10.26 7.81
CA ASP A 56 6.05 9.03 7.05
C ASP A 56 6.03 7.78 7.94
N ALA A 57 6.58 7.79 9.15
CA ALA A 57 6.64 6.58 9.98
C ALA A 57 5.29 6.21 10.61
N ARG A 58 4.51 7.20 11.07
CA ARG A 58 3.19 6.96 11.66
C ARG A 58 2.12 6.68 10.60
N ARG A 59 2.21 7.36 9.46
CA ARG A 59 1.35 7.07 8.31
C ARG A 59 1.68 5.69 7.74
N ALA A 60 2.95 5.34 7.56
CA ALA A 60 3.33 3.99 7.12
C ALA A 60 2.93 2.90 8.13
N ALA A 61 3.01 3.13 9.44
CA ALA A 61 2.62 2.14 10.44
C ALA A 61 1.09 1.93 10.57
N GLU A 62 0.29 2.99 10.36
CA GLU A 62 -1.18 2.89 10.32
C GLU A 62 -1.69 2.41 8.95
N GLU A 63 -1.02 2.78 7.86
CA GLU A 63 -1.31 2.34 6.49
C GLU A 63 -0.87 0.88 6.27
N MET A 64 0.20 0.41 6.94
CA MET A 64 0.56 -1.01 7.01
C MET A 64 -0.45 -1.88 7.78
N LYS A 65 -1.46 -1.31 8.45
CA LYS A 65 -2.56 -2.14 8.97
C LYS A 65 -3.62 -2.43 7.92
N THR A 66 -3.69 -1.62 6.86
CA THR A 66 -4.69 -1.75 5.78
C THR A 66 -4.08 -2.39 4.53
N VAL A 67 -2.83 -2.05 4.19
CA VAL A 67 -2.14 -2.52 2.97
C VAL A 67 -1.96 -4.05 2.90
N PRO A 68 -1.65 -4.80 3.98
CA PRO A 68 -1.50 -6.26 3.89
C PRO A 68 -2.81 -6.98 3.58
N GLN A 69 -3.96 -6.43 3.99
CA GLN A 69 -5.27 -7.04 3.72
C GLN A 69 -5.66 -6.87 2.26
N ILE A 70 -5.42 -5.67 1.70
CA ILE A 70 -5.63 -5.39 0.27
C ILE A 70 -4.69 -6.25 -0.58
N TYR A 71 -3.42 -6.42 -0.17
CA TYR A 71 -2.49 -7.32 -0.86
C TYR A 71 -2.98 -8.77 -0.90
N HIS A 72 -3.53 -9.28 0.20
CA HIS A 72 -4.04 -10.65 0.25
C HIS A 72 -5.33 -10.83 -0.56
N GLU A 73 -6.19 -9.81 -0.62
CA GLU A 73 -7.42 -9.81 -1.43
C GLU A 73 -7.11 -9.74 -2.93
N GLU A 74 -6.18 -8.87 -3.33
CA GLU A 74 -5.70 -8.74 -4.72
C GLU A 74 -4.97 -10.01 -5.19
N VAL A 75 -4.13 -10.61 -4.33
CA VAL A 75 -3.46 -11.89 -4.63
C VAL A 75 -4.47 -13.03 -4.81
N SER A 76 -5.54 -13.04 -4.01
CA SER A 76 -6.61 -14.04 -4.12
C SER A 76 -7.49 -13.79 -5.35
N SER A 77 -7.76 -12.52 -5.72
CA SER A 77 -8.51 -12.18 -6.93
C SER A 77 -7.74 -12.51 -8.21
N ALA A 78 -6.45 -12.17 -8.26
CA ALA A 78 -5.58 -12.47 -9.40
C ALA A 78 -5.38 -13.99 -9.63
N SER A 79 -5.44 -14.80 -8.57
CA SER A 79 -5.44 -16.27 -8.72
C SER A 79 -6.70 -16.80 -9.41
N ALA A 80 -7.87 -16.19 -9.21
CA ALA A 80 -9.11 -16.63 -9.85
C ALA A 80 -9.14 -16.32 -11.37
N ASP A 81 -8.51 -15.22 -11.79
CA ASP A 81 -8.37 -14.88 -13.21
C ASP A 81 -7.39 -15.81 -13.96
N LEU A 82 -6.33 -16.27 -13.27
CA LEU A 82 -5.37 -17.23 -13.83
C LEU A 82 -6.02 -18.61 -14.03
N GLU A 83 -6.85 -19.06 -13.09
CA GLU A 83 -7.64 -20.30 -13.21
C GLU A 83 -8.62 -20.25 -14.40
N THR A 84 -9.08 -19.06 -14.79
CA THR A 84 -9.94 -18.87 -15.98
C THR A 84 -9.15 -18.97 -17.29
N ALA A 85 -7.84 -18.70 -17.28
CA ALA A 85 -6.98 -18.86 -18.44
C ALA A 85 -6.65 -20.34 -18.75
N ASP A 86 -6.71 -21.22 -17.74
CA ASP A 86 -6.56 -22.66 -17.91
C ASP A 86 -7.74 -23.31 -18.65
N GLN A 87 -8.86 -22.60 -18.78
CA GLN A 87 -10.01 -23.04 -19.56
C GLN A 87 -9.82 -22.87 -21.08
N PHE A 88 -8.88 -22.01 -21.51
CA PHE A 88 -8.64 -21.76 -22.93
C PHE A 88 -7.49 -22.63 -23.48
N PRO A 89 -7.68 -23.31 -24.62
CA PRO A 89 -6.61 -24.10 -25.23
C PRO A 89 -5.38 -23.26 -25.57
N THR A 90 -4.20 -23.71 -25.12
CA THR A 90 -2.94 -23.02 -25.46
C THR A 90 -2.68 -23.02 -26.98
N TYR A 91 -1.99 -21.99 -27.47
CA TYR A 91 -1.60 -21.89 -28.88
C TYR A 91 -0.88 -23.16 -29.40
N LYS A 92 -0.02 -23.77 -28.56
CA LYS A 92 0.70 -25.01 -28.91
C LYS A 92 -0.25 -26.19 -29.11
N SER A 93 -1.29 -26.33 -28.27
CA SER A 93 -2.26 -27.42 -28.38
C SER A 93 -3.14 -27.25 -29.62
N VAL A 94 -3.65 -26.03 -29.87
CA VAL A 94 -4.43 -25.67 -31.06
C VAL A 94 -3.64 -25.95 -32.34
N LYS A 95 -2.38 -25.48 -32.40
CA LYS A 95 -1.50 -25.68 -33.56
C LYS A 95 -1.21 -27.16 -33.81
N THR A 96 -0.99 -27.94 -32.75
CA THR A 96 -0.74 -29.39 -32.85
C THR A 96 -1.98 -30.14 -33.34
N ALA A 97 -3.16 -29.86 -32.79
CA ALA A 97 -4.41 -30.46 -33.21
C ALA A 97 -4.71 -30.16 -34.70
N MET A 98 -4.51 -28.90 -35.12
CA MET A 98 -4.68 -28.48 -36.51
C MET A 98 -3.75 -29.24 -37.46
N TYR A 99 -2.45 -29.30 -37.16
CA TYR A 99 -1.49 -29.99 -38.01
C TYR A 99 -1.70 -31.51 -38.04
N ARG A 100 -2.09 -32.13 -36.92
CA ARG A 100 -2.46 -33.56 -36.88
C ARG A 100 -3.66 -33.87 -37.78
N LYS A 101 -4.70 -33.05 -37.75
CA LYS A 101 -5.87 -33.20 -38.65
C LYS A 101 -5.49 -33.02 -40.12
N ARG A 102 -4.57 -32.10 -40.43
CA ARG A 102 -4.05 -31.94 -41.80
C ARG A 102 -3.21 -33.14 -42.25
N ALA A 103 -2.39 -33.69 -41.36
CA ALA A 103 -1.55 -34.86 -41.67
C ALA A 103 -2.38 -36.12 -41.95
N GLN A 104 -3.57 -36.27 -41.36
CA GLN A 104 -4.49 -37.37 -41.66
C GLN A 104 -5.01 -37.37 -43.10
N LYS A 105 -4.92 -36.24 -43.83
CA LYS A 105 -5.27 -36.19 -45.25
C LYS A 105 -4.24 -36.89 -46.14
N PHE A 106 -3.04 -37.14 -45.62
CA PHE A 106 -1.97 -37.78 -46.37
C PHE A 106 -1.76 -39.21 -45.86
N PRO A 107 -1.59 -40.21 -46.77
CA PRO A 107 -1.19 -41.55 -46.38
C PRO A 107 0.08 -41.50 -45.54
N ARG A 108 0.13 -42.29 -44.45
CA ARG A 108 1.35 -42.42 -43.66
C ARG A 108 2.42 -43.04 -44.56
N LEU A 109 3.59 -42.42 -44.60
CA LEU A 109 4.72 -42.96 -45.33
C LEU A 109 5.08 -44.34 -44.74
N PRO A 110 5.40 -45.33 -45.59
CA PRO A 110 5.84 -46.63 -45.12
C PRO A 110 7.11 -46.44 -44.26
N PRO A 111 7.26 -47.19 -43.16
CA PRO A 111 8.50 -47.18 -42.40
C PRO A 111 9.64 -47.58 -43.34
N THR A 112 10.66 -46.73 -43.43
CA THR A 112 11.89 -47.07 -44.15
C THR A 112 12.47 -48.33 -43.51
N ARG A 113 12.41 -49.44 -44.25
CA ARG A 113 13.16 -50.65 -43.92
C ARG A 113 14.63 -50.27 -43.89
N GLN A 114 15.26 -50.47 -42.74
CA GLN A 114 16.72 -50.51 -42.63
C GLN A 114 17.25 -51.75 -43.35
#